data_AF-A0A3L6TJI6-F1
#
_entry.id   AF-A0A3L6TJI6-F1
#
_cell.length_a   1.000
_cell.length_b   1.000
_cell.length_c   1.000
_cell.angle_alpha   90.00
_cell.angle_beta   90.00
_cell.angle_gamma   90.00
#
_symmetry.space_group_name_H-M   'P 1'
#
loop_
_entity.id
_entity.type
_entity.pdbx_description
1 polymer ?
#
loop_
_entity_poly.entity_id
_entity_poly.type
_entity_poly.pdbx_seq_one_letter_code
_entity_poly.pdbx_strand_id
1 'polypeptide(L)'
;MFCRSWANNVNPHYHTHHYIDPTLGNYLLTRVHVTVETEGIRGRRTLTAHNSATPHATYDASVNSAAKRALWSICHTHRQELQNTEYRHLPRRLSGIEETVVTLGGDDEDRLNTLTRVTAALNTDLENVTTKLDQTQERLLEAHERIAELESQLAGMPPPPPQMNEPRFAALSPPRKKLLYGAPGSITRLED
;
A
#
# COMPACT_ATOMS: atom_id res chain seq x y z
N MET A 1 5.70 -12.13 -13.14
CA MET A 1 5.68 -11.77 -14.58
C MET A 1 6.21 -10.36 -14.86
N PHE A 2 6.10 -9.39 -13.95
CA PHE A 2 6.57 -8.00 -14.13
C PHE A 2 8.11 -7.79 -14.14
N CYS A 3 8.93 -8.73 -13.67
CA CYS A 3 10.39 -8.55 -13.60
C CYS A 3 11.14 -8.74 -14.94
N ARG A 4 10.50 -9.21 -16.02
CA ARG A 4 11.26 -9.54 -17.26
C ARG A 4 11.41 -8.37 -18.24
N SER A 5 10.49 -7.40 -18.23
CA SER A 5 10.53 -6.26 -19.16
C SER A 5 11.23 -5.03 -18.60
N TRP A 6 11.56 -5.03 -17.30
CA TRP A 6 12.05 -3.87 -16.55
C TRP A 6 13.54 -3.95 -16.18
N ALA A 7 14.33 -4.52 -17.11
CA ALA A 7 15.76 -4.78 -17.06
C ALA A 7 16.21 -5.66 -15.88
N ASN A 8 17.24 -6.47 -16.08
CA ASN A 8 17.76 -7.45 -15.11
C ASN A 8 18.27 -6.89 -13.76
N ASN A 9 18.03 -5.61 -13.44
CA ASN A 9 18.66 -4.87 -12.33
C ASN A 9 17.71 -4.45 -11.19
N VAL A 10 16.38 -4.65 -11.31
CA VAL A 10 15.42 -4.34 -10.23
C VAL A 10 14.97 -5.63 -9.55
N ASN A 11 15.44 -5.86 -8.33
CA ASN A 11 15.06 -7.03 -7.53
C ASN A 11 14.28 -6.59 -6.28
N PRO A 12 12.97 -6.89 -6.19
CA PRO A 12 12.20 -6.59 -5.00
C PRO A 12 12.57 -7.55 -3.87
N HIS A 13 12.93 -7.00 -2.71
CA HIS A 13 13.22 -7.76 -1.50
C HIS A 13 12.12 -7.56 -0.46
N TYR A 14 11.55 -8.65 0.05
CA TYR A 14 10.42 -8.60 0.98
C TYR A 14 10.86 -8.95 2.41
N HIS A 15 10.55 -8.08 3.35
CA HIS A 15 10.62 -8.35 4.78
C HIS A 15 9.21 -8.48 5.33
N THR A 16 8.89 -9.60 5.97
CA THR A 16 7.59 -9.79 6.62
C THR A 16 7.79 -10.05 8.10
N HIS A 17 7.10 -9.27 8.91
CA HIS A 17 7.08 -9.42 10.35
C HIS A 17 5.77 -10.07 10.77
N HIS A 18 5.87 -11.08 11.63
CA HIS A 18 4.75 -11.74 12.28
C HIS A 18 4.64 -11.23 13.71
N TYR A 19 3.45 -10.79 14.06
CA TYR A 19 3.14 -10.17 15.32
C TYR A 19 2.07 -10.98 16.02
N ILE A 20 2.24 -11.13 17.34
CA ILE A 20 1.30 -11.80 18.21
C ILE A 20 0.78 -10.74 19.15
N ASP A 21 -0.44 -10.30 18.90
CA ASP A 21 -1.11 -9.30 19.72
C ASP A 21 -2.23 -9.99 20.52
N PRO A 22 -2.27 -9.85 21.85
CA PRO A 22 -3.30 -10.45 22.69
C PRO A 22 -4.72 -10.00 22.35
N THR A 23 -4.86 -8.85 21.70
CA THR A 23 -6.11 -8.15 21.38
C THR A 23 -6.49 -8.28 19.90
N LEU A 24 -5.54 -8.09 18.98
CA LEU A 24 -5.75 -8.20 17.54
C LEU A 24 -5.56 -9.62 16.99
N GLY A 25 -5.02 -10.53 17.80
CA GLY A 25 -4.57 -11.85 17.37
C GLY A 25 -3.29 -11.77 16.54
N ASN A 26 -3.01 -12.85 15.80
CA ASN A 26 -1.82 -12.94 14.98
C ASN A 26 -1.98 -12.15 13.68
N TYR A 27 -1.03 -11.25 13.38
CA TYR A 27 -1.03 -10.48 12.13
C TYR A 27 0.34 -10.36 11.50
N LEU A 28 0.35 -10.08 10.20
CA LEU A 28 1.54 -9.92 9.38
C LEU A 28 1.59 -8.52 8.78
N LEU A 29 2.79 -7.92 8.79
CA LEU A 29 3.10 -6.71 8.03
C LEU A 29 4.29 -6.99 7.11
N THR A 30 4.13 -6.67 5.84
CA THR A 30 5.18 -6.85 4.84
C THR A 30 5.69 -5.49 4.38
N ARG A 31 7.01 -5.40 4.24
CA ARG A 31 7.69 -4.31 3.56
C ARG A 31 8.39 -4.86 2.33
N VAL A 32 8.20 -4.23 1.20
CA VAL A 32 8.98 -4.47 -0.01
C VAL A 32 10.00 -3.35 -0.22
N HIS A 33 11.25 -3.73 -0.43
CA HIS A 33 12.36 -2.87 -0.82
C HIS A 33 12.60 -3.05 -2.30
N VAL A 34 12.45 -1.98 -3.08
CA VAL A 34 12.82 -1.96 -4.49
C VAL A 34 14.29 -1.56 -4.54
N THR A 35 15.15 -2.50 -4.91
CA THR A 35 16.60 -2.31 -4.91
C THR A 35 17.17 -2.28 -6.31
N VAL A 36 18.23 -1.50 -6.50
CA VAL A 36 19.04 -1.47 -7.72
C VAL A 36 20.49 -1.75 -7.42
N GLU A 37 21.16 -2.38 -8.38
CA GLU A 37 22.61 -2.56 -8.33
C GLU A 37 23.31 -1.21 -8.51
N THR A 38 24.32 -0.96 -7.68
CA THR A 38 25.10 0.29 -7.77
C THR A 38 26.34 0.01 -8.61
N GLU A 39 26.53 0.77 -9.70
CA GLU A 39 27.72 0.62 -10.54
C GLU A 39 28.99 0.86 -9.71
N GLY A 40 29.96 -0.05 -9.80
CA GLY A 40 31.28 0.07 -9.16
C GLY A 40 31.36 -0.30 -7.67
N ILE A 41 30.25 -0.57 -6.99
CA ILE A 41 30.25 -1.03 -5.59
C ILE A 41 29.57 -2.39 -5.51
N ARG A 42 30.19 -3.36 -4.82
CA ARG A 42 29.58 -4.67 -4.57
C ARG A 42 28.45 -4.52 -3.53
N GLY A 43 27.30 -4.02 -3.96
CA GLY A 43 26.16 -3.71 -3.08
C GLY A 43 24.91 -3.26 -3.82
N ARG A 44 23.74 -3.48 -3.20
CA ARG A 44 22.44 -3.02 -3.69
C ARG A 44 21.95 -1.86 -2.85
N ARG A 45 21.45 -0.82 -3.50
CA ARG A 45 20.85 0.35 -2.84
C ARG A 45 19.33 0.23 -2.89
N THR A 46 18.66 0.46 -1.75
CA THR A 46 17.20 0.62 -1.72
C THR A 46 16.85 1.96 -2.36
N LEU A 47 16.07 1.94 -3.44
CA LEU A 47 15.52 3.14 -4.05
C LEU A 47 14.24 3.59 -3.34
N THR A 48 13.32 2.65 -3.15
CA THR A 48 12.04 2.90 -2.47
C THR A 48 11.67 1.71 -1.59
N ALA A 49 10.88 1.96 -0.55
CA ALA A 49 10.39 0.94 0.35
C ALA A 49 8.92 1.19 0.70
N HIS A 50 8.10 0.14 0.56
CA HIS A 50 6.65 0.21 0.68
C HIS A 50 6.16 -0.83 1.66
N ASN A 51 5.41 -0.41 2.67
CA ASN A 51 4.74 -1.34 3.59
C ASN A 51 3.38 -1.76 3.02
N SER A 52 2.88 -2.92 3.43
CA SER A 52 1.46 -3.26 3.34
C SER A 52 0.63 -2.12 3.94
N ALA A 53 -0.57 -1.91 3.39
CA ALA A 53 -1.44 -0.83 3.83
C ALA A 53 -1.95 -1.07 5.26
N THR A 54 -2.24 -2.33 5.59
CA THR A 54 -2.75 -2.78 6.89
C THR A 54 -2.01 -4.01 7.38
N PRO A 55 -2.19 -4.36 8.66
CA PRO A 55 -2.03 -5.72 9.13
C PRO A 55 -2.90 -6.69 8.34
N HIS A 56 -2.36 -7.86 8.01
CA HIS A 56 -3.09 -8.92 7.33
C HIS A 56 -2.93 -10.25 8.06
N ALA A 57 -3.97 -11.08 8.03
CA ALA A 57 -3.96 -12.42 8.66
C ALA A 57 -3.08 -13.43 7.90
N THR A 58 -2.78 -13.19 6.62
CA THR A 58 -2.02 -14.12 5.77
C THR A 58 -0.82 -13.47 5.12
N TYR A 59 0.21 -14.27 4.90
CA TYR A 59 1.46 -13.85 4.26
C TYR A 59 1.20 -13.31 2.86
N ASP A 60 0.42 -14.04 2.05
CA ASP A 60 0.13 -13.66 0.67
C ASP A 60 -0.62 -12.34 0.58
N ALA A 61 -1.59 -12.09 1.47
CA ALA A 61 -2.31 -10.82 1.49
C ALA A 61 -1.39 -9.65 1.85
N SER A 62 -0.52 -9.85 2.84
CA SER A 62 0.47 -8.86 3.27
C SER A 62 1.47 -8.52 2.16
N VAL A 63 2.04 -9.54 1.52
CA VAL A 63 2.98 -9.39 0.40
C VAL A 63 2.30 -8.72 -0.80
N ASN A 64 1.09 -9.15 -1.16
CA ASN A 64 0.34 -8.57 -2.28
C ASN A 64 0.03 -7.09 -2.05
N SER A 65 -0.37 -6.74 -0.82
CA SER A 65 -0.61 -5.36 -0.39
C SER A 65 0.65 -4.49 -0.55
N ALA A 66 1.80 -4.96 -0.06
CA ALA A 66 3.08 -4.25 -0.19
C ALA A 66 3.53 -4.15 -1.66
N ALA A 67 3.43 -5.24 -2.42
CA ALA A 67 3.83 -5.31 -3.83
C ALA A 67 3.00 -4.37 -4.71
N LYS A 68 1.68 -4.31 -4.52
CA LYS A 68 0.81 -3.36 -5.24
C LYS A 68 1.23 -1.92 -5.00
N ARG A 69 1.54 -1.55 -3.75
CA ARG A 69 2.01 -0.19 -3.42
C ARG A 69 3.33 0.14 -4.09
N ALA A 70 4.27 -0.81 -4.12
CA ALA A 70 5.51 -0.63 -4.85
C ALA A 70 5.28 -0.47 -6.35
N LEU A 71 4.44 -1.33 -6.94
CA LEU A 71 4.13 -1.28 -8.37
C LEU A 71 3.55 0.08 -8.78
N TRP A 72 2.54 0.57 -8.06
CA TRP A 72 1.93 1.87 -8.36
C TRP A 72 2.90 3.03 -8.27
N SER A 73 3.82 2.99 -7.29
CA SER A 73 4.86 4.00 -7.15
C SER A 73 5.87 3.94 -8.30
N ILE A 74 6.34 2.75 -8.68
CA ILE A 74 7.29 2.57 -9.79
C ILE A 74 6.65 3.02 -11.10
N CYS A 75 5.40 2.62 -11.37
CA CYS A 75 4.68 3.00 -12.58
C CYS A 75 4.56 4.52 -12.72
N HIS A 76 4.43 5.24 -11.61
CA HIS A 76 4.45 6.69 -11.65
C HIS A 76 5.85 7.27 -11.92
N THR A 77 6.88 6.83 -11.19
CA THR A 77 8.25 7.32 -11.37
C THR A 77 8.73 7.15 -12.81
N HIS A 78 8.33 6.06 -13.46
CA HIS A 78 8.75 5.72 -14.81
C HIS A 78 7.65 5.86 -15.86
N ARG A 79 6.69 6.77 -15.63
CA ARG A 79 5.54 6.93 -16.52
C ARG A 79 5.95 7.16 -17.99
N GLN A 80 7.02 7.92 -18.22
CA GLN A 80 7.50 8.26 -19.55
C GLN A 80 8.01 7.02 -20.29
N GLU A 81 8.77 6.17 -19.61
CA GLU A 81 9.29 4.91 -20.16
C GLU A 81 8.16 3.91 -20.43
N LEU A 82 7.16 3.87 -19.56
CA LEU A 82 6.03 2.96 -19.68
C LEU A 82 4.99 3.39 -20.72
N GLN A 83 5.01 4.64 -21.18
CA GLN A 83 3.97 5.22 -22.04
C GLN A 83 3.75 4.45 -23.34
N ASN A 84 4.79 3.80 -23.86
CA ASN A 84 4.73 3.01 -25.09
C ASN A 84 4.65 1.49 -24.85
N THR A 85 4.28 1.09 -23.63
CA THR A 85 4.18 -0.32 -23.23
C THR A 85 2.74 -0.68 -22.83
N GLU A 86 2.45 -1.97 -22.74
CA GLU A 86 1.17 -2.48 -22.22
C GLU A 86 0.86 -2.00 -20.78
N TYR A 87 1.88 -1.61 -20.02
CA TYR A 87 1.73 -1.16 -18.64
C TYR A 87 1.27 0.29 -18.52
N ARG A 88 1.10 1.00 -19.64
CA ARG A 88 0.65 2.40 -19.60
C ARG A 88 -0.76 2.55 -18.99
N HIS A 89 -1.57 1.51 -19.02
CA HIS A 89 -2.93 1.52 -18.47
C HIS A 89 -3.02 0.99 -17.03
N LEU A 90 -1.90 0.69 -16.38
CA LEU A 90 -1.93 0.34 -14.96
C LEU A 90 -2.24 1.57 -14.11
N PRO A 91 -2.99 1.41 -13.01
CA PRO A 91 -3.11 2.47 -12.02
C PRO A 91 -1.75 2.92 -11.50
N ARG A 92 -1.55 4.22 -11.35
CA ARG A 92 -0.28 4.83 -10.92
C ARG A 92 -0.55 5.84 -9.82
N ARG A 93 0.39 6.01 -8.88
CA ARG A 93 0.27 6.98 -7.79
C ARG A 93 1.29 8.10 -7.93
N LEU A 94 0.82 9.35 -7.98
CA LEU A 94 1.70 10.51 -8.04
C LEU A 94 2.68 10.54 -6.85
N SER A 95 3.95 10.85 -7.09
CA SER A 95 4.97 10.89 -6.04
C SER A 95 4.63 12.01 -5.06
N GLY A 96 4.59 11.69 -3.76
CA GLY A 96 4.21 12.66 -2.73
C GLY A 96 2.71 12.98 -2.66
N ILE A 97 1.89 12.45 -3.56
CA ILE A 97 0.46 12.76 -3.65
C ILE A 97 -0.32 11.43 -3.66
N GLU A 98 -1.44 11.40 -2.94
CA GLU A 98 -2.17 10.16 -2.69
C GLU A 98 -3.15 9.80 -3.83
N GLU A 99 -3.13 10.56 -4.92
CA GLU A 99 -4.01 10.41 -6.07
C GLU A 99 -3.57 9.25 -6.96
N THR A 100 -4.54 8.42 -7.34
CA THR A 100 -4.33 7.35 -8.30
C THR A 100 -4.90 7.76 -9.64
N VAL A 101 -4.14 7.48 -10.70
CA VAL A 101 -4.48 7.83 -12.07
C VAL A 101 -4.41 6.59 -12.96
N VAL A 102 -5.32 6.50 -13.93
CA VAL A 102 -5.29 5.50 -15.00
C VAL A 102 -5.36 6.21 -16.36
N THR A 103 -4.48 5.84 -17.28
CA THR A 103 -4.43 6.40 -18.64
C THR A 103 -5.47 5.73 -19.54
N LEU A 104 -6.25 6.53 -20.26
CA LEU A 104 -7.12 6.08 -21.33
C LEU A 104 -6.31 5.62 -22.56
N GLY A 105 -6.96 4.87 -23.42
CA GLY A 105 -6.48 4.55 -24.75
C GLY A 105 -6.81 5.67 -25.74
N GLY A 106 -6.43 5.48 -27.00
CA GLY A 106 -6.79 6.41 -28.07
C GLY A 106 -8.30 6.45 -28.32
N ASP A 107 -8.75 7.45 -29.09
CA ASP A 107 -10.17 7.64 -29.43
C ASP A 107 -10.81 6.41 -30.10
N ASP A 108 -10.01 5.62 -30.84
CA ASP A 108 -10.48 4.40 -31.53
C ASP A 108 -10.46 3.14 -30.63
N GLU A 109 -10.06 3.25 -29.36
CA GLU A 109 -9.85 2.12 -28.44
C GLU A 109 -11.01 1.94 -27.43
N ASP A 110 -12.27 2.04 -27.89
CA ASP A 110 -13.49 2.00 -27.05
C ASP A 110 -13.54 0.87 -26.00
N ARG A 111 -13.16 -0.35 -26.40
CA ARG A 111 -13.13 -1.50 -25.47
C ARG A 111 -12.10 -1.32 -24.36
N LEU A 112 -10.93 -0.79 -24.71
CA LEU A 112 -9.88 -0.50 -23.75
C LEU A 112 -10.30 0.64 -22.82
N ASN A 113 -10.88 1.71 -23.37
CA ASN A 113 -11.42 2.84 -22.62
C ASN A 113 -12.50 2.40 -21.62
N THR A 114 -13.37 1.48 -22.03
CA THR A 114 -14.37 0.86 -21.14
C THR A 114 -13.70 0.09 -20.00
N LEU A 115 -12.71 -0.76 -20.31
CA LEU A 115 -11.98 -1.52 -19.28
C LEU A 115 -11.17 -0.62 -18.33
N THR A 116 -10.58 0.44 -18.86
CA THR A 116 -9.86 1.46 -18.07
C THR A 116 -10.81 2.15 -17.09
N ARG A 117 -12.00 2.56 -17.53
CA ARG A 117 -13.03 3.16 -16.66
C ARG A 117 -13.50 2.19 -15.57
N VAL A 118 -13.74 0.93 -15.93
CA VAL A 118 -14.09 -0.12 -14.94
C VAL A 118 -12.95 -0.33 -13.96
N THR A 119 -11.70 -0.36 -14.43
CA THR A 119 -10.51 -0.50 -13.59
C THR A 119 -10.37 0.67 -12.61
N ALA A 120 -10.59 1.90 -13.08
CA ALA A 120 -10.58 3.09 -12.22
C ALA A 120 -11.68 3.05 -11.16
N ALA A 121 -12.89 2.63 -11.53
CA ALA A 121 -14.00 2.46 -10.59
C ALA A 121 -13.69 1.39 -9.53
N LEU A 122 -13.26 0.19 -9.95
CA LEU A 122 -12.90 -0.90 -9.05
C LEU A 122 -11.72 -0.54 -8.14
N ASN A 123 -10.71 0.16 -8.67
CA ASN A 123 -9.59 0.65 -7.87
C ASN A 123 -10.08 1.64 -6.81
N THR A 124 -10.97 2.56 -7.18
CA THR A 124 -11.60 3.50 -6.24
C THR A 124 -12.37 2.79 -5.14
N ASP A 125 -13.20 1.81 -5.49
CA ASP A 125 -13.95 1.02 -4.50
C ASP A 125 -13.03 0.24 -3.57
N LEU A 126 -11.98 -0.37 -4.11
CA LEU A 126 -10.99 -1.10 -3.32
C LEU A 126 -10.22 -0.18 -2.37
N GLU A 127 -9.82 1.01 -2.83
CA GLU A 127 -9.20 2.04 -1.98
C GLU A 127 -10.14 2.48 -0.86
N ASN A 128 -11.43 2.65 -1.15
CA ASN A 128 -12.44 3.02 -0.16
C ASN A 128 -12.65 1.92 0.89
N VAL A 129 -12.79 0.66 0.44
CA VAL A 129 -12.95 -0.49 1.35
C VAL A 129 -11.70 -0.66 2.22
N THR A 130 -10.51 -0.50 1.64
CA THR A 130 -9.26 -0.59 2.40
C THR A 130 -9.20 0.53 3.44
N THR A 131 -9.46 1.78 3.06
CA THR A 131 -9.48 2.91 4.01
C THR A 131 -10.45 2.69 5.18
N LYS A 132 -11.65 2.16 4.90
CA LYS A 132 -12.61 1.81 5.94
C LYS A 132 -12.06 0.71 6.86
N LEU A 133 -11.42 -0.32 6.28
CA LEU A 133 -10.77 -1.38 7.04
C LEU A 133 -9.69 -0.81 7.97
N ASP A 134 -8.79 0.04 7.47
CA ASP A 134 -7.75 0.72 8.25
C ASP A 134 -8.37 1.47 9.44
N GLN A 135 -9.43 2.24 9.20
CA GLN A 135 -10.13 3.00 10.24
C GLN A 135 -10.81 2.10 11.26
N THR A 136 -11.43 1.00 10.82
CA THR A 136 -12.04 0.04 11.75
C THR A 136 -11.01 -0.68 12.60
N GLN A 137 -9.85 -1.02 12.04
CA GLN A 137 -8.75 -1.63 12.78
C GLN A 137 -8.16 -0.67 13.81
N GLU A 138 -7.98 0.60 13.46
CA GLU A 138 -7.51 1.65 14.38
C GLU A 138 -8.49 1.83 15.56
N ARG A 139 -9.79 1.93 15.28
CA ARG A 139 -10.81 2.01 16.33
C ARG A 139 -10.88 0.76 17.21
N LEU A 140 -10.66 -0.41 16.61
CA LEU A 140 -10.66 -1.68 17.34
C LEU A 140 -9.47 -1.74 18.29
N LEU A 141 -8.29 -1.30 17.85
CA LEU A 141 -7.11 -1.16 18.72
C LEU A 141 -7.39 -0.19 19.87
N GLU A 142 -7.89 1.01 19.58
CA GLU A 142 -8.24 2.01 20.60
C GLU A 142 -9.28 1.47 21.62
N ALA A 143 -10.28 0.73 21.15
CA ALA A 143 -11.27 0.10 22.01
C ALA A 143 -10.66 -0.95 22.92
N HIS A 144 -9.73 -1.77 22.40
CA HIS A 144 -9.03 -2.76 23.20
C HIS A 144 -8.11 -2.14 24.25
N GLU A 145 -7.36 -1.09 23.89
CA GLU A 145 -6.56 -0.33 24.85
C GLU A 145 -7.43 0.23 25.97
N ARG A 146 -8.61 0.77 25.63
CA ARG A 146 -9.55 1.31 26.61
C ARG A 146 -10.14 0.23 27.52
N ILE A 147 -10.48 -0.94 26.97
CA ILE A 147 -10.96 -2.09 27.76
C ILE A 147 -9.88 -2.51 28.76
N ALA A 148 -8.63 -2.67 28.32
CA ALA A 148 -7.53 -3.09 29.18
C ALA A 148 -7.25 -2.07 30.30
N GLU A 149 -7.36 -0.77 30.00
CA GLU A 149 -7.26 0.29 31.01
C GLU A 149 -8.37 0.18 32.06
N LEU A 150 -9.63 0.00 31.63
CA LEU A 150 -10.77 -0.12 32.53
C LEU A 150 -10.72 -1.39 33.39
N GLU A 151 -10.31 -2.52 32.81
CA GLU A 151 -10.12 -3.77 33.53
C GLU A 151 -9.07 -3.63 34.63
N SER A 152 -7.98 -2.92 34.36
CA SER A 152 -6.95 -2.66 35.37
C SER A 152 -7.47 -1.76 36.50
N GLN A 153 -8.23 -0.71 36.17
CA GLN A 153 -8.89 0.14 37.17
C GLN A 153 -9.84 -0.66 38.07
N LEU A 154 -10.63 -1.56 37.48
CA LEU A 154 -11.53 -2.44 38.23
C LEU A 154 -10.78 -3.44 39.13
N ALA A 155 -9.63 -3.93 38.68
CA ALA A 155 -8.77 -4.83 39.46
C ALA A 155 -7.94 -4.12 40.54
N GLY A 156 -7.97 -2.78 40.61
CA GLY A 156 -7.11 -1.99 41.49
C GLY A 156 -5.62 -2.08 41.13
N MET A 157 -5.32 -2.49 39.89
CA MET A 157 -3.97 -2.65 39.37
C MET A 157 -3.53 -1.38 38.63
N PRO A 158 -2.21 -1.13 38.49
CA PRO A 158 -1.72 -0.05 37.63
C PRO A 158 -2.07 -0.35 36.17
N PRO A 159 -2.37 0.68 35.34
CA PRO A 159 -2.71 0.48 33.94
C PRO A 159 -1.62 -0.31 33.22
N PRO A 160 -1.99 -1.22 32.31
CA PRO A 160 -1.01 -2.02 31.58
C PRO A 160 -0.04 -1.08 30.85
N PRO A 161 1.26 -1.44 30.75
CA PRO A 161 2.21 -0.64 30.01
C PRO A 161 1.65 -0.43 28.59
N PRO A 162 1.79 0.79 28.02
CA PRO A 162 1.35 1.04 26.66
C PRO A 162 1.97 -0.04 25.79
N GLN A 163 1.13 -0.77 25.06
CA GLN A 163 1.63 -1.69 24.05
C GLN A 163 2.58 -0.85 23.21
N MET A 164 3.86 -1.23 23.19
CA MET A 164 4.85 -0.48 22.41
C MET A 164 4.24 -0.30 21.04
N ASN A 165 3.95 0.95 20.66
CA ASN A 165 3.52 1.30 19.32
C ASN A 165 4.58 0.71 18.40
N GLU A 166 4.30 -0.48 17.88
CA GLU A 166 5.24 -1.24 17.09
C GLU A 166 5.64 -0.34 15.95
N PRO A 167 6.93 -0.21 15.64
CA PRO A 167 7.36 0.80 14.72
C PRO A 167 6.61 0.57 13.42
N ARG A 168 5.67 1.48 13.11
CA ARG A 168 5.13 1.67 11.77
C ARG A 168 6.38 1.98 10.97
N PHE A 169 7.02 0.96 10.42
CA PHE A 169 8.34 1.14 9.84
C PHE A 169 8.21 2.30 8.86
N ALA A 170 8.99 3.36 9.00
CA ALA A 170 8.79 4.54 8.15
C ALA A 170 8.97 4.10 6.69
N ALA A 171 7.87 4.06 5.93
CA ALA A 171 7.95 3.79 4.51
C ALA A 171 8.63 5.00 3.87
N LEU A 172 9.50 4.77 2.88
CA LEU A 172 10.08 5.87 2.10
C LEU A 172 9.04 6.50 1.17
N SER A 173 7.85 5.91 1.13
CA SER A 173 6.73 6.32 0.29
C SER A 173 5.60 6.84 1.17
N PRO A 174 4.89 7.91 0.74
CA PRO A 174 3.82 8.50 1.52
C PRO A 174 2.78 7.46 1.96
N PRO A 175 2.20 7.61 3.16
CA PRO A 175 1.06 6.82 3.58
C PRO A 175 -0.12 7.00 2.61
N ARG A 176 -1.12 6.12 2.70
CA ARG A 176 -2.38 6.31 1.98
C ARG A 176 -3.14 7.49 2.59
N LYS A 177 -3.80 8.28 1.75
CA LYS A 177 -4.84 9.19 2.25
C LYS A 177 -5.95 8.33 2.78
N LYS A 178 -6.34 8.56 4.02
CA LYS A 178 -7.62 8.07 4.53
C LYS A 178 -8.73 8.94 3.92
N LEU A 179 -9.06 8.70 2.64
CA LEU A 179 -10.12 9.42 1.94
C LEU A 179 -11.48 9.00 2.49
N LEU A 180 -12.35 9.98 2.75
CA LEU A 180 -13.74 9.73 3.06
C LEU A 180 -14.49 9.46 1.75
N TYR A 181 -15.32 8.42 1.77
CA TYR A 181 -16.15 8.06 0.63
C TYR A 181 -17.00 9.25 0.17
N GLY A 182 -16.88 9.62 -1.11
CA GLY A 182 -17.61 10.75 -1.70
C GLY A 182 -16.95 12.12 -1.57
N ALA A 183 -15.75 12.22 -0.97
CA ALA A 183 -15.01 13.48 -0.93
C ALA A 183 -14.48 13.88 -2.33
N PRO A 184 -14.46 15.17 -2.69
CA PRO A 184 -13.79 15.62 -3.91
C PRO A 184 -12.33 15.15 -3.94
N GLY A 185 -11.93 14.44 -5.00
CA GLY A 185 -10.61 13.80 -5.11
C GLY A 185 -10.52 12.37 -4.55
N SER A 186 -11.64 11.75 -4.16
CA SER A 186 -11.71 10.33 -3.78
C SER A 186 -11.88 9.37 -4.95
N ILE A 187 -11.72 9.84 -6.19
CA ILE A 187 -11.95 9.07 -7.40
C ILE A 187 -10.60 8.87 -8.10
N THR A 188 -10.34 7.66 -8.54
CA THR A 188 -9.20 7.38 -9.44
C THR A 188 -9.38 8.20 -10.71
N ARG A 189 -8.45 9.11 -10.98
CA ARG A 189 -8.51 9.99 -12.16
C ARG A 189 -8.27 9.22 -13.44
N LEU A 190 -8.90 9.71 -14.50
CA LEU A 190 -8.59 9.30 -15.87
C LEU A 190 -7.73 10.39 -16.50
N GLU A 191 -6.63 9.98 -17.13
CA GLU A 191 -5.79 10.83 -17.98
C GLU A 191 -5.99 10.43 -19.43
N ASP A 192 -6.06 11.42 -20.32
CA ASP A 192 -6.01 11.24 -21.79
C ASP A 192 -4.55 11.23 -22.28
#